data_AF-S4P7T6-F1
#
_entry.id   AF-S4P7T6-F1
#
_cell.length_a   1.000
_cell.length_b   1.000
_cell.length_c   1.000
_cell.angle_alpha   90.00
_cell.angle_beta   90.00
_cell.angle_gamma   90.00
#
_symmetry.space_group_name_H-M   'P 1'
#
loop_
_entity.id
_entity.type
_entity.pdbx_description
1 polymer ?
#
loop_
_entity_poly.entity_id
_entity_poly.type
_entity_poly.pdbx_seq_one_letter_code
_entity_poly.pdbx_strand_id
1 'polypeptide(L)'
;MCISLATAGISFCGSDVGGFFKYPEAELMTRWYQAGAYQAFFRAHSHIETKRREPWLYDATTISRIRDAVRRRYALLDFWYTLFYEHSIDGLPVTRPLFQEFPKEEATFTIDNQYLLGDKLLIRPVLEEGVTSVKVYLPGKESGTLWYDVDSYHAVAANGWINLDVTITKIPVYQRGGTIVPRKERVRRASSLMANDPYTLVVALDSNNTAHGTVYIDDGETFDYKSNKYIYGSFDYQPAAITYKFINKDANYPTRSWVERIV
;
A
#
# COMPACT_ATOMS: atom_id res chain seq x y z
N MET A 1 12.13 11.57 3.86
CA MET A 1 12.50 11.02 5.20
C MET A 1 12.24 9.51 5.29
N CYS A 2 11.01 9.01 5.20
CA CYS A 2 10.81 7.55 5.35
C CYS A 2 11.45 6.72 4.24
N ILE A 3 11.56 7.25 3.01
CA ILE A 3 12.33 6.61 1.93
C ILE A 3 13.79 6.41 2.36
N SER A 4 14.46 7.44 2.88
CA SER A 4 15.87 7.32 3.30
C SER A 4 16.05 6.35 4.47
N LEU A 5 15.12 6.34 5.44
CA LEU A 5 15.14 5.37 6.55
C LEU A 5 14.93 3.94 6.06
N ALA A 6 13.97 3.73 5.16
CA ALA A 6 13.68 2.43 4.58
C ALA A 6 14.86 1.89 3.78
N THR A 7 15.51 2.73 2.95
CA THR A 7 16.76 2.39 2.24
C THR A 7 17.90 2.04 3.20
N ALA A 8 17.93 2.62 4.41
CA ALA A 8 18.88 2.29 5.46
C ALA A 8 18.46 1.06 6.32
N GLY A 9 17.41 0.33 5.93
CA GLY A 9 16.93 -0.88 6.62
C GLY A 9 15.88 -0.64 7.70
N ILE A 10 15.45 0.60 7.93
CA ILE A 10 14.41 0.94 8.92
C ILE A 10 13.07 1.11 8.19
N SER A 11 12.43 -0.02 7.85
CA SER A 11 11.19 -0.03 7.06
C SER A 11 9.95 0.44 7.81
N PHE A 12 9.90 0.31 9.14
CA PHE A 12 8.71 0.70 9.91
C PHE A 12 8.74 2.19 10.30
N CYS A 13 8.63 3.05 9.29
CA CYS A 13 8.69 4.52 9.43
C CYS A 13 7.35 5.19 9.10
N GLY A 14 7.11 6.35 9.74
CA GLY A 14 6.01 7.25 9.45
C GLY A 14 6.24 8.63 10.08
N SER A 15 5.32 9.55 9.82
CA SER A 15 5.26 10.85 10.49
C SER A 15 3.95 11.04 11.26
N ASP A 16 3.94 11.94 12.23
CA ASP A 16 2.73 12.26 12.99
C ASP A 16 1.68 12.89 12.07
N VAL A 17 0.60 12.15 11.84
CA VAL A 17 -0.50 12.56 10.95
C VAL A 17 -1.19 13.79 11.53
N GLY A 18 -1.31 14.83 10.69
CA GLY A 18 -1.77 16.17 11.07
C GLY A 18 -0.66 17.10 11.58
N GLY A 19 0.55 16.59 11.79
CA GLY A 19 1.72 17.36 12.23
C GLY A 19 1.74 17.60 13.72
N PHE A 20 2.88 17.36 14.38
CA PHE A 20 2.97 17.41 15.84
C PHE A 20 2.59 18.78 16.42
N PHE A 21 3.13 19.86 15.86
CA PHE A 21 2.85 21.23 16.27
C PHE A 21 1.73 21.87 15.44
N LYS A 22 1.08 22.89 16.04
CA LYS A 22 0.00 23.70 15.45
C LYS A 22 -1.26 22.89 15.14
N TYR A 23 -2.23 23.54 14.50
CA TYR A 23 -3.52 22.96 14.15
C TYR A 23 -3.64 22.83 12.62
N PRO A 24 -3.91 21.62 12.09
CA PRO A 24 -4.12 21.41 10.67
C PRO A 24 -5.57 21.71 10.29
N GLU A 25 -5.75 22.52 9.25
CA GLU A 25 -7.05 22.73 8.61
C GLU A 25 -7.57 21.43 7.97
N ALA A 26 -8.87 21.39 7.66
CA ALA A 26 -9.56 20.18 7.20
C ALA A 26 -8.96 19.55 5.92
N GLU A 27 -8.52 20.39 4.98
CA GLU A 27 -7.84 19.93 3.76
C GLU A 27 -6.51 19.25 4.08
N LEU A 28 -5.64 19.93 4.85
CA LEU A 28 -4.36 19.37 5.27
C LEU A 28 -4.54 18.07 6.05
N MET A 29 -5.49 18.03 6.98
CA MET A 29 -5.80 16.82 7.75
C MET A 29 -6.25 15.68 6.83
N THR A 30 -7.10 15.97 5.84
CA THR A 30 -7.52 14.99 4.84
C THR A 30 -6.33 14.45 4.05
N ARG A 31 -5.51 15.34 3.47
CA ARG A 31 -4.33 14.94 2.67
C ARG A 31 -3.31 14.17 3.50
N TRP A 32 -3.14 14.53 4.77
CA TRP A 32 -2.22 13.82 5.67
C TRP A 32 -2.71 12.41 6.02
N TYR A 33 -4.01 12.22 6.25
CA TYR A 33 -4.57 10.87 6.43
C TYR A 33 -4.44 10.03 5.16
N GLN A 34 -4.64 10.64 3.99
CA GLN A 34 -4.43 9.96 2.70
C GLN A 34 -2.98 9.53 2.50
N ALA A 35 -2.00 10.41 2.79
CA ALA A 35 -0.58 10.07 2.71
C ALA A 35 -0.18 9.02 3.76
N GLY A 36 -0.56 9.25 5.03
CA GLY A 36 -0.22 8.38 6.16
C GLY A 36 -0.82 6.98 6.05
N ALA A 37 -2.00 6.84 5.45
CA ALA A 37 -2.61 5.54 5.18
C ALA A 37 -1.70 4.63 4.34
N TYR A 38 -0.84 5.22 3.50
CA TYR A 38 0.14 4.51 2.67
C TYR A 38 1.59 4.59 3.21
N GLN A 39 1.80 5.02 4.45
CA GLN A 39 3.09 4.95 5.15
C GLN A 39 3.12 3.78 6.13
N ALA A 40 4.29 3.18 6.33
CA ALA A 40 4.41 1.95 7.09
C ALA A 40 3.92 2.10 8.55
N PHE A 41 4.39 3.12 9.26
CA PHE A 41 3.88 3.52 10.57
C PHE A 41 2.82 4.62 10.42
N PHE A 42 1.58 4.34 10.82
CA PHE A 42 0.46 5.25 10.63
C PHE A 42 -0.14 5.66 11.97
N ARG A 43 0.24 6.85 12.46
CA ARG A 43 -0.18 7.38 13.76
C ARG A 43 -0.55 8.86 13.65
N ALA A 44 -1.74 9.22 14.13
CA ALA A 44 -2.06 10.61 14.44
C ALA A 44 -1.62 10.92 15.88
N HIS A 45 -0.84 11.99 16.05
CA HIS A 45 -0.31 12.40 17.35
C HIS A 45 -0.09 13.90 17.38
N SER A 46 -0.22 14.57 18.53
CA SER A 46 -0.24 16.04 18.63
C SER A 46 0.42 16.57 19.91
N HIS A 47 0.94 17.79 19.85
CA HIS A 47 1.49 18.50 21.00
C HIS A 47 0.39 18.88 22.00
N ILE A 48 0.75 18.98 23.29
CA ILE A 48 -0.18 19.19 24.41
C ILE A 48 -1.04 20.47 24.29
N GLU A 49 -0.49 21.51 23.67
CA GLU A 49 -1.16 22.82 23.50
C GLU A 49 -2.08 22.90 22.27
N THR A 50 -2.14 21.85 21.45
CA THR A 50 -2.97 21.86 20.25
C THR A 50 -4.43 21.59 20.56
N LYS A 51 -5.33 22.14 19.74
CA LYS A 51 -6.74 21.78 19.79
C LYS A 51 -6.90 20.29 19.48
N ARG A 52 -7.91 19.66 20.11
CA ARG A 52 -8.31 18.28 19.81
C ARG A 52 -8.68 18.16 18.34
N ARG A 53 -8.30 17.02 17.75
CA ARG A 53 -8.39 16.77 16.31
C ARG A 53 -8.62 15.29 15.98
N GLU A 54 -9.27 14.58 16.89
CA GLU A 54 -9.84 13.27 16.56
C GLU A 54 -10.71 13.39 15.31
N PRO A 55 -10.66 12.43 14.37
CA PRO A 55 -11.31 12.57 13.07
C PRO A 55 -12.79 12.99 13.12
N TRP A 56 -13.53 12.54 14.14
CA TRP A 56 -14.97 12.82 14.30
C TRP A 56 -15.29 14.24 14.80
N LEU A 57 -14.28 15.08 15.07
CA LEU A 57 -14.48 16.49 15.42
C LEU A 57 -14.59 17.41 14.20
N TYR A 58 -14.25 16.92 13.01
CA TYR A 58 -14.37 17.65 11.75
C TYR A 58 -15.79 17.57 11.18
N ASP A 59 -16.08 18.33 10.11
CA ASP A 59 -17.34 18.25 9.40
C ASP A 59 -17.56 16.86 8.74
N ALA A 60 -18.81 16.55 8.41
CA ALA A 60 -19.19 15.24 7.87
C ALA A 60 -18.42 14.84 6.59
N THR A 61 -18.06 15.81 5.73
CA THR A 61 -17.33 15.52 4.48
C THR A 61 -15.89 15.15 4.77
N THR A 62 -15.23 15.87 5.68
CA THR A 62 -13.87 15.56 6.14
C THR A 62 -13.82 14.23 6.88
N ILE A 63 -14.79 13.96 7.76
CA ILE A 63 -14.95 12.65 8.43
C ILE A 63 -15.01 11.53 7.39
N SER A 64 -15.82 11.69 6.34
CA SER A 64 -15.98 10.66 5.31
C SER A 64 -14.69 10.39 4.54
N ARG A 65 -13.92 11.43 4.22
CA ARG A 65 -12.64 11.32 3.50
C ARG A 65 -11.56 10.64 4.35
N ILE A 66 -11.48 11.01 5.63
CA ILE A 66 -10.57 10.35 6.57
C ILE A 66 -10.95 8.89 6.75
N ARG A 67 -12.25 8.58 6.88
CA ARG A 67 -12.76 7.21 6.96
C ARG A 67 -12.37 6.39 5.73
N ASP A 68 -12.48 6.95 4.53
CA ASP A 68 -12.10 6.27 3.29
C ASP A 68 -10.61 5.89 3.29
N ALA A 69 -9.72 6.83 3.64
CA ALA A 69 -8.28 6.56 3.75
C ALA A 69 -7.96 5.44 4.78
N VAL A 70 -8.60 5.48 5.95
CA VAL A 70 -8.44 4.42 6.97
C VAL A 70 -8.96 3.08 6.47
N ARG A 71 -10.12 3.04 5.79
CA ARG A 71 -10.66 1.79 5.23
C ARG A 71 -9.74 1.19 4.16
N ARG A 72 -9.17 2.02 3.28
CA ARG A 72 -8.18 1.59 2.28
C ARG A 72 -6.95 0.98 2.93
N ARG A 73 -6.42 1.60 4.00
CA ARG A 73 -5.32 1.02 4.79
C ARG A 73 -5.72 -0.33 5.38
N TYR A 74 -6.88 -0.43 6.02
CA TYR A 74 -7.35 -1.68 6.63
C TYR A 74 -7.52 -2.81 5.62
N ALA A 75 -8.03 -2.50 4.42
CA ALA A 75 -8.17 -3.48 3.35
C ALA A 75 -6.82 -4.04 2.87
N LEU A 76 -5.73 -3.27 3.01
CA LEU A 76 -4.37 -3.63 2.60
C LEU A 76 -3.52 -4.23 3.74
N LEU A 77 -4.05 -4.46 4.95
CA LEU A 77 -3.25 -4.90 6.09
C LEU A 77 -2.42 -6.16 5.80
N ASP A 78 -3.00 -7.16 5.14
CA ASP A 78 -2.28 -8.41 4.88
C ASP A 78 -1.26 -8.27 3.73
N PHE A 79 -1.46 -7.31 2.83
CA PHE A 79 -0.42 -6.89 1.88
C PHE A 79 0.75 -6.23 2.63
N TRP A 80 0.48 -5.29 3.54
CA TRP A 80 1.51 -4.70 4.40
C TRP A 80 2.25 -5.77 5.21
N TYR A 81 1.50 -6.70 5.80
CA TYR A 81 2.06 -7.75 6.65
C TYR A 81 2.94 -8.71 5.87
N THR A 82 2.55 -9.05 4.63
CA THR A 82 3.38 -9.82 3.70
C THR A 82 4.69 -9.11 3.37
N LEU A 83 4.63 -7.80 3.04
CA LEU A 83 5.85 -7.03 2.78
C LEU A 83 6.78 -6.96 4.00
N PHE A 84 6.22 -6.86 5.21
CA PHE A 84 7.02 -6.85 6.44
C PHE A 84 7.63 -8.21 6.78
N TYR A 85 6.91 -9.30 6.50
CA TYR A 85 7.47 -10.64 6.58
C TYR A 85 8.64 -10.78 5.60
N GLU A 86 8.45 -10.44 4.33
CA GLU A 86 9.51 -10.48 3.30
C GLU A 86 10.72 -9.65 3.73
N HIS A 87 10.51 -8.41 4.18
CA HIS A 87 11.57 -7.55 4.72
C HIS A 87 12.34 -8.20 5.89
N SER A 88 11.67 -8.95 6.76
CA SER A 88 12.32 -9.66 7.88
C SER A 88 13.22 -10.82 7.43
N ILE A 89 13.03 -11.32 6.22
CA ILE A 89 13.78 -12.44 5.63
C ILE A 89 14.92 -11.94 4.76
N ASP A 90 14.67 -11.00 3.85
CA ASP A 90 15.63 -10.57 2.83
C ASP A 90 16.20 -9.16 3.03
N GLY A 91 15.66 -8.40 3.98
CA GLY A 91 16.07 -7.02 4.26
C GLY A 91 15.60 -5.98 3.24
N LEU A 92 14.87 -6.36 2.19
CA LEU A 92 14.38 -5.41 1.18
C LEU A 92 13.40 -4.40 1.81
N PRO A 93 13.53 -3.10 1.53
CA PRO A 93 12.65 -2.09 2.11
C PRO A 93 11.18 -2.31 1.75
N VAL A 94 10.27 -2.11 2.72
CA VAL A 94 8.81 -2.13 2.50
C VAL A 94 8.38 -0.95 1.63
N THR A 95 8.87 0.25 1.97
CA THR A 95 8.73 1.46 1.14
C THR A 95 9.99 1.62 0.31
N ARG A 96 9.86 1.58 -1.01
CA ARG A 96 11.00 1.62 -1.94
C ARG A 96 11.01 2.92 -2.74
N PRO A 97 12.18 3.57 -2.91
CA PRO A 97 12.32 4.60 -3.94
C PRO A 97 12.16 3.99 -5.33
N LEU A 98 11.71 4.77 -6.31
CA LEU A 98 11.48 4.25 -7.66
C LEU A 98 12.75 3.69 -8.31
N PHE A 99 13.90 4.34 -8.09
CA PHE A 99 15.17 3.91 -8.68
C PHE A 99 15.60 2.50 -8.24
N GLN A 100 15.07 1.98 -7.12
CA GLN A 100 15.37 0.63 -6.67
C GLN A 100 14.78 -0.42 -7.63
N GLU A 101 13.57 -0.17 -8.14
CA GLU A 101 12.89 -1.07 -9.10
C GLU A 101 13.21 -0.71 -10.56
N PHE A 102 13.65 0.53 -10.81
CA PHE A 102 13.96 1.05 -12.14
C PHE A 102 15.36 1.71 -12.19
N PRO A 103 16.44 0.96 -11.91
CA PRO A 103 17.78 1.53 -11.71
C PRO A 103 18.43 2.11 -12.96
N LYS A 104 17.87 1.82 -14.15
CA LYS A 104 18.35 2.35 -15.43
C LYS A 104 17.64 3.65 -15.84
N GLU A 105 16.57 4.03 -15.14
CA GLU A 105 15.80 5.24 -15.46
C GLU A 105 16.28 6.40 -14.58
N GLU A 106 17.23 7.20 -15.08
CA GLU A 106 17.83 8.33 -14.34
C GLU A 106 16.79 9.34 -13.81
N ALA A 107 15.68 9.51 -14.53
CA ALA A 107 14.58 10.38 -14.12
C ALA A 107 13.98 9.99 -12.75
N THR A 108 14.18 8.75 -12.28
CA THR A 108 13.67 8.25 -11.00
C THR A 108 14.58 8.56 -9.81
N PHE A 109 15.83 8.98 -10.04
CA PHE A 109 16.86 9.05 -9.00
C PHE A 109 16.60 10.14 -7.95
N THR A 110 15.94 11.22 -8.37
CA THR A 110 15.67 12.40 -7.53
C THR A 110 14.21 12.51 -7.10
N ILE A 111 13.36 11.55 -7.48
CA ILE A 111 11.94 11.57 -7.15
C ILE A 111 11.74 11.18 -5.68
N ASP A 112 11.21 12.11 -4.89
CA ASP A 112 10.98 11.94 -3.46
C ASP A 112 9.52 12.21 -3.01
N ASN A 113 8.66 12.61 -3.94
CA ASN A 113 7.23 12.88 -3.73
C ASN A 113 6.31 11.71 -4.14
N GLN A 114 6.89 10.60 -4.60
CA GLN A 114 6.20 9.35 -4.89
C GLN A 114 7.13 8.17 -4.59
N TYR A 115 6.54 7.02 -4.27
CA TYR A 115 7.28 5.84 -3.80
C TYR A 115 6.50 4.57 -4.13
N LEU A 116 7.18 3.42 -3.97
CA LEU A 116 6.57 2.11 -4.12
C LEU A 116 6.34 1.45 -2.75
N LEU A 117 5.29 0.66 -2.64
CA LEU A 117 5.11 -0.34 -1.59
C LEU A 117 5.43 -1.71 -2.17
N GLY A 118 6.53 -2.30 -1.70
CA GLY A 118 7.17 -3.42 -2.39
C GLY A 118 7.42 -3.07 -3.86
N ASP A 119 7.19 -4.05 -4.73
CA ASP A 119 7.22 -3.90 -6.19
C ASP A 119 5.83 -3.71 -6.81
N LYS A 120 4.76 -3.58 -5.99
CA LYS A 120 3.37 -3.76 -6.43
C LYS A 120 2.55 -2.48 -6.55
N LEU A 121 2.68 -1.54 -5.62
CA LEU A 121 1.86 -0.33 -5.61
C LEU A 121 2.74 0.93 -5.71
N LEU A 122 2.43 1.81 -6.66
CA LEU A 122 3.00 3.16 -6.75
C LEU A 122 2.06 4.16 -6.08
N ILE A 123 2.60 4.96 -5.17
CA ILE A 123 1.86 5.95 -4.38
C ILE A 123 2.39 7.35 -4.70
N ARG A 124 1.50 8.26 -5.10
CA ARG A 124 1.77 9.72 -5.19
C ARG A 124 0.72 10.45 -4.34
N PRO A 125 0.94 10.64 -3.03
CA PRO A 125 0.02 11.40 -2.19
C PRO A 125 -0.05 12.86 -2.66
N VAL A 126 -1.19 13.54 -2.63
CA VAL A 126 -1.28 14.98 -2.94
C VAL A 126 -0.72 15.78 -1.76
N LEU A 127 0.28 16.65 -2.01
CA LEU A 127 1.09 17.30 -0.96
C LEU A 127 0.90 18.83 -0.92
N GLU A 128 0.22 19.36 -1.92
CA GLU A 128 0.03 20.79 -2.16
C GLU A 128 -1.43 21.18 -1.88
N GLU A 129 -1.64 22.35 -1.27
CA GLU A 129 -2.97 22.87 -0.94
C GLU A 129 -3.70 23.38 -2.19
N GLY A 130 -5.00 23.10 -2.30
CA GLY A 130 -5.88 23.67 -3.33
C GLY A 130 -5.63 23.18 -4.76
N VAL A 131 -4.75 22.19 -4.96
CA VAL A 131 -4.42 21.70 -6.30
C VAL A 131 -5.51 20.81 -6.89
N THR A 132 -5.79 20.99 -8.17
CA THR A 132 -6.74 20.18 -8.95
C THR A 132 -6.06 19.18 -9.89
N SER A 133 -4.74 19.22 -9.98
CA SER A 133 -3.93 18.31 -10.79
C SER A 133 -2.55 18.13 -10.18
N VAL A 134 -1.97 16.94 -10.31
CA VAL A 134 -0.60 16.63 -9.90
C VAL A 134 0.14 15.90 -11.01
N LYS A 135 1.47 16.04 -11.02
CA LYS A 135 2.34 15.23 -11.88
C LYS A 135 2.62 13.89 -11.22
N VAL A 136 2.49 12.81 -12.00
CA VAL A 136 2.84 11.44 -11.60
C VAL A 136 3.84 10.90 -12.61
N TYR A 137 4.96 10.35 -12.15
CA TYR A 137 5.90 9.64 -13.01
C TYR A 137 5.56 8.15 -13.00
N LEU A 138 5.23 7.58 -14.16
CA LEU A 138 4.99 6.15 -14.35
C LEU A 138 6.24 5.49 -14.97
N PRO A 139 7.10 4.83 -14.17
CA PRO A 139 8.34 4.22 -14.63
C PRO A 139 8.11 2.87 -15.34
N GLY A 140 9.11 2.39 -16.07
CA GLY A 140 9.11 1.09 -16.73
C GLY A 140 8.77 1.15 -18.21
N LYS A 141 9.11 2.25 -18.89
CA LYS A 141 8.82 2.43 -20.32
C LYS A 141 9.53 1.37 -21.18
N GLU A 142 10.81 1.12 -20.90
CA GLU A 142 11.61 0.13 -21.66
C GLU A 142 11.13 -1.30 -21.41
N SER A 143 10.65 -1.60 -20.21
CA SER A 143 10.10 -2.92 -19.86
C SER A 143 8.63 -3.10 -20.27
N GLY A 144 8.00 -2.09 -20.87
CA GLY A 144 6.58 -2.15 -21.22
C GLY A 144 5.65 -2.29 -20.02
N THR A 145 6.03 -1.73 -18.87
CA THR A 145 5.26 -1.82 -17.62
C THR A 145 3.89 -1.16 -17.80
N LEU A 146 2.85 -1.85 -17.34
CA LEU A 146 1.49 -1.31 -17.23
C LEU A 146 1.23 -0.88 -15.79
N TRP A 147 0.52 0.23 -15.60
CA TRP A 147 0.10 0.75 -14.31
C TRP A 147 -1.42 0.90 -14.29
N TYR A 148 -2.08 0.23 -13.36
CA TYR A 148 -3.54 0.25 -13.23
C TYR A 148 -3.93 1.21 -12.13
N ASP A 149 -4.69 2.25 -12.44
CA ASP A 149 -5.27 3.11 -11.41
C ASP A 149 -6.21 2.28 -10.52
N VAL A 150 -5.97 2.26 -9.20
CA VAL A 150 -6.70 1.32 -8.32
C VAL A 150 -8.16 1.67 -8.08
N ASP A 151 -8.60 2.87 -8.47
CA ASP A 151 -9.99 3.31 -8.33
C ASP A 151 -10.80 3.06 -9.61
N SER A 152 -10.21 3.35 -10.78
CA SER A 152 -10.89 3.23 -12.08
C SER A 152 -10.57 1.93 -12.83
N TYR A 153 -9.55 1.19 -12.40
CA TYR A 153 -8.99 0.01 -13.07
C TYR A 153 -8.46 0.28 -14.49
N HIS A 154 -8.35 1.56 -14.88
CA HIS A 154 -7.80 1.92 -16.18
C HIS A 154 -6.29 1.65 -16.22
N ALA A 155 -5.86 0.91 -17.23
CA ALA A 155 -4.46 0.62 -17.49
C ALA A 155 -3.80 1.78 -18.22
N VAL A 156 -2.64 2.21 -17.74
CA VAL A 156 -1.80 3.24 -18.35
C VAL A 156 -0.43 2.63 -18.63
N ALA A 157 0.02 2.69 -19.87
CA ALA A 157 1.38 2.27 -20.21
C ALA A 157 2.40 3.27 -19.63
N ALA A 158 3.48 2.74 -19.05
CA ALA A 158 4.58 3.56 -18.54
C ALA A 158 5.17 4.44 -19.64
N ASN A 159 5.09 5.77 -19.46
CA ASN A 159 5.64 6.75 -20.41
C ASN A 159 6.24 7.97 -19.69
N GLY A 160 6.67 7.81 -18.44
CA GLY A 160 7.23 8.89 -17.63
C GLY A 160 6.13 9.79 -17.03
N TRP A 161 6.30 11.11 -17.11
CA TRP A 161 5.41 12.08 -16.47
C TRP A 161 4.03 12.16 -17.17
N ILE A 162 2.97 12.04 -16.37
CA ILE A 162 1.59 12.33 -16.74
C ILE A 162 1.02 13.41 -15.82
N ASN A 163 0.06 14.19 -16.33
CA ASN A 163 -0.79 15.04 -15.49
C ASN A 163 -2.02 14.24 -15.09
N LEU A 164 -2.26 14.12 -13.79
CA LEU A 164 -3.43 13.45 -13.22
C LEU A 164 -4.31 14.48 -12.53
N ASP A 165 -5.55 14.58 -12.98
CA ASP A 165 -6.56 15.38 -12.28
C ASP A 165 -6.90 14.74 -10.94
N VAL A 166 -6.92 15.58 -9.90
CA VAL A 166 -7.19 15.16 -8.53
C VAL A 166 -8.28 16.01 -7.91
N THR A 167 -9.15 15.37 -7.16
CA THR A 167 -10.05 16.03 -6.21
C THR A 167 -9.53 15.80 -4.79
N ILE A 168 -10.18 16.43 -3.81
CA ILE A 168 -9.88 16.19 -2.38
C ILE A 168 -10.09 14.74 -1.94
N THR A 169 -10.81 13.92 -2.71
CA THR A 169 -11.04 12.50 -2.40
C THR A 169 -10.06 11.56 -3.11
N LYS A 170 -9.41 12.00 -4.19
CA LYS A 170 -8.49 11.16 -4.97
C LYS A 170 -7.18 10.97 -4.21
N ILE A 171 -6.79 9.71 -4.04
CA ILE A 171 -5.44 9.31 -3.61
C ILE A 171 -4.78 8.62 -4.82
N PRO A 172 -3.81 9.26 -5.50
CA PRO A 172 -3.14 8.64 -6.65
C PRO A 172 -2.37 7.38 -6.23
N VAL A 173 -2.91 6.22 -6.61
CA VAL A 173 -2.33 4.90 -6.35
C VAL A 173 -2.49 4.04 -7.60
N TYR A 174 -1.40 3.42 -8.02
CA TYR A 174 -1.38 2.54 -9.18
C TYR A 174 -0.85 1.17 -8.79
N GLN A 175 -1.52 0.11 -9.24
CA GLN A 175 -1.01 -1.25 -9.14
C GLN A 175 -0.20 -1.58 -10.39
N ARG A 176 1.01 -2.12 -10.20
CA ARG A 176 1.88 -2.56 -11.29
C ARG A 176 1.28 -3.80 -11.96
N GLY A 177 1.22 -3.80 -13.30
CA GLY A 177 0.92 -5.00 -14.06
C GLY A 177 1.93 -6.11 -13.77
N GLY A 178 1.47 -7.35 -13.78
CA GLY A 178 2.26 -8.52 -13.36
C GLY A 178 2.12 -8.84 -11.88
N THR A 179 1.23 -8.16 -11.14
CA THR A 179 1.14 -8.31 -9.68
C THR A 179 -0.25 -8.71 -9.19
N ILE A 180 -0.27 -9.56 -8.16
CA ILE A 180 -1.48 -9.92 -7.41
C ILE A 180 -1.36 -9.32 -6.00
N VAL A 181 -2.35 -8.54 -5.59
CA VAL A 181 -2.41 -7.91 -4.26
C VAL A 181 -3.56 -8.51 -3.45
N PRO A 182 -3.30 -9.24 -2.36
CA PRO A 182 -4.34 -9.74 -1.47
C PRO A 182 -4.91 -8.60 -0.60
N ARG A 183 -6.23 -8.56 -0.46
CA ARG A 183 -6.96 -7.58 0.34
C ARG A 183 -8.02 -8.23 1.21
N LYS A 184 -8.36 -7.63 2.34
CA LYS A 184 -9.52 -7.98 3.17
C LYS A 184 -10.56 -6.87 3.14
N GLU A 185 -11.54 -7.02 2.26
CA GLU A 185 -12.51 -5.95 1.93
C GLU A 185 -13.58 -5.76 3.01
N ARG A 186 -13.75 -6.76 3.89
CA ARG A 186 -14.65 -6.70 5.05
C ARG A 186 -14.03 -5.87 6.18
N VAL A 187 -13.81 -4.57 5.96
CA VAL A 187 -13.16 -3.69 6.95
C VAL A 187 -13.98 -3.59 8.23
N ARG A 188 -13.34 -3.90 9.36
CA ARG A 188 -13.90 -3.82 10.72
C ARG A 188 -13.24 -2.70 11.53
N ARG A 189 -13.59 -2.63 12.82
CA ARG A 189 -13.08 -1.59 13.74
C ARG A 189 -11.62 -1.78 14.20
N ALA A 190 -11.05 -2.97 14.01
CA ALA A 190 -9.70 -3.33 14.46
C ALA A 190 -9.17 -4.51 13.62
N SER A 191 -7.84 -4.61 13.48
CA SER A 191 -7.17 -5.66 12.68
C SER A 191 -7.44 -7.07 13.23
N SER A 192 -7.47 -7.24 14.55
CA SER A 192 -7.75 -8.54 15.20
C SER A 192 -9.11 -9.13 14.81
N LEU A 193 -10.10 -8.28 14.52
CA LEU A 193 -11.42 -8.73 14.06
C LEU A 193 -11.41 -9.15 12.59
N MET A 194 -10.41 -8.74 11.82
CA MET A 194 -10.23 -9.09 10.40
C MET A 194 -9.29 -10.28 10.20
N ALA A 195 -8.67 -10.82 11.26
CA ALA A 195 -7.68 -11.90 11.16
C ALA A 195 -8.20 -13.11 10.35
N ASN A 196 -9.46 -13.48 10.57
CA ASN A 196 -10.14 -14.61 9.92
C ASN A 196 -11.08 -14.22 8.77
N ASP A 197 -11.08 -12.96 8.34
CA ASP A 197 -11.90 -12.54 7.19
C ASP A 197 -11.32 -13.08 5.87
N PRO A 198 -12.16 -13.30 4.85
CA PRO A 198 -11.71 -13.77 3.55
C PRO A 198 -10.92 -12.72 2.75
N TYR A 199 -10.17 -13.22 1.77
CA TYR A 199 -9.39 -12.43 0.83
C TYR A 199 -10.15 -12.13 -0.46
N THR A 200 -10.02 -10.90 -0.93
CA THR A 200 -10.12 -10.56 -2.36
C THR A 200 -8.71 -10.53 -2.95
N LEU A 201 -8.47 -11.24 -4.04
CA LEU A 201 -7.23 -11.13 -4.82
C LEU A 201 -7.44 -10.14 -5.97
N VAL A 202 -6.65 -9.08 -6.02
CA VAL A 202 -6.70 -8.09 -7.13
C VAL A 202 -5.56 -8.39 -8.10
N VAL A 203 -5.89 -8.86 -9.30
CA VAL A 203 -4.96 -9.36 -10.32
C VAL A 203 -4.75 -8.30 -11.39
N ALA A 204 -3.61 -7.62 -11.37
CA ALA A 204 -3.23 -6.67 -12.41
C ALA A 204 -2.31 -7.38 -13.41
N LEU A 205 -2.81 -7.65 -14.62
CA LEU A 205 -2.06 -8.37 -15.65
C LEU A 205 -0.97 -7.52 -16.27
N ASP A 206 0.19 -8.11 -16.55
CA ASP A 206 1.23 -7.48 -17.36
C ASP A 206 0.91 -7.56 -18.87
N SER A 207 1.83 -7.08 -19.70
CA SER A 207 1.73 -7.16 -21.17
C SER A 207 1.72 -8.60 -21.71
N ASN A 208 2.11 -9.59 -20.91
CA ASN A 208 2.07 -11.01 -21.24
C ASN A 208 0.81 -11.72 -20.69
N ASN A 209 -0.14 -10.98 -20.11
CA ASN A 209 -1.34 -11.51 -19.45
C ASN A 209 -1.02 -12.45 -18.28
N THR A 210 0.05 -12.15 -17.53
CA THR A 210 0.47 -12.90 -16.35
C THR A 210 0.45 -12.00 -15.11
N ALA A 211 0.38 -12.62 -13.93
CA ALA A 211 0.59 -11.91 -12.67
C ALA A 211 1.06 -12.85 -11.56
N HIS A 212 1.84 -12.31 -10.62
CA HIS A 212 2.34 -13.05 -9.46
C HIS A 212 2.11 -12.25 -8.17
N GLY A 213 1.84 -12.95 -7.08
CA GLY A 213 1.79 -12.33 -5.76
C GLY A 213 1.99 -13.33 -4.64
N THR A 214 2.20 -12.82 -3.45
CA THR A 214 2.48 -13.59 -2.24
C THR A 214 1.50 -13.22 -1.14
N VAL A 215 1.31 -14.12 -0.18
CA VAL A 215 0.58 -13.85 1.06
C VAL A 215 1.27 -14.54 2.23
N TYR A 216 1.41 -13.81 3.32
CA TYR A 216 1.87 -14.32 4.60
C TYR A 216 0.75 -14.23 5.64
N ILE A 217 0.56 -15.31 6.42
CA ILE A 217 -0.46 -15.42 7.46
C ILE A 217 0.13 -16.16 8.66
N ASP A 218 0.06 -15.58 9.84
CA ASP A 218 0.32 -16.24 11.12
C ASP A 218 -0.70 -15.77 12.18
N ASP A 219 -0.41 -15.95 13.46
CA ASP A 219 -1.29 -15.46 14.55
C ASP A 219 -1.29 -13.94 14.75
N GLY A 220 -0.36 -13.21 14.12
CA GLY A 220 -0.26 -11.76 14.16
C GLY A 220 0.42 -11.18 15.39
N GLU A 221 0.87 -11.99 16.37
CA GLU A 221 1.34 -11.47 17.65
C GLU A 221 2.48 -12.25 18.32
N THR A 222 2.63 -13.55 18.07
CA THR A 222 3.62 -14.39 18.76
C THR A 222 4.87 -14.67 17.91
N PHE A 223 5.82 -15.43 18.49
CA PHE A 223 6.99 -15.93 17.79
C PHE A 223 6.83 -17.34 17.23
N ASP A 224 5.62 -17.90 17.22
CA ASP A 224 5.37 -19.27 16.77
C ASP A 224 5.71 -19.49 15.29
N TYR A 225 5.76 -18.41 14.49
CA TYR A 225 6.27 -18.45 13.12
C TYR A 225 7.70 -19.02 13.04
N LYS A 226 8.54 -18.83 14.07
CA LYS A 226 9.89 -19.42 14.17
C LYS A 226 9.88 -20.95 14.27
N SER A 227 8.74 -21.51 14.69
CA SER A 227 8.47 -22.95 14.75
C SER A 227 7.55 -23.40 13.61
N ASN A 228 7.63 -22.73 12.45
CA ASN A 228 6.86 -23.06 11.25
C ASN A 228 5.33 -22.97 11.41
N LYS A 229 4.84 -22.11 12.33
CA LYS A 229 3.39 -21.84 12.52
C LYS A 229 2.92 -20.64 11.72
N TYR A 230 3.00 -20.75 10.41
CA TYR A 230 2.50 -19.73 9.48
C TYR A 230 2.10 -20.37 8.14
N ILE A 231 1.49 -19.57 7.26
CA ILE A 231 1.32 -19.83 5.84
C ILE A 231 2.12 -18.77 5.09
N TYR A 232 3.00 -19.20 4.20
CA TYR A 232 3.57 -18.33 3.17
C TYR A 232 3.33 -18.98 1.82
N GLY A 233 2.50 -18.35 1.00
CA GLY A 233 2.03 -18.89 -0.26
C GLY A 233 2.18 -17.91 -1.42
N SER A 234 2.30 -18.45 -2.63
CA SER A 234 2.28 -17.69 -3.87
C SER A 234 1.00 -17.93 -4.65
N PHE A 235 0.58 -16.90 -5.37
CA PHE A 235 -0.43 -16.94 -6.41
C PHE A 235 0.25 -16.66 -7.75
N ASP A 236 -0.05 -17.50 -8.73
CA ASP A 236 0.44 -17.34 -10.10
C ASP A 236 -0.76 -17.36 -11.03
N TYR A 237 -1.01 -16.23 -11.70
CA TYR A 237 -1.97 -16.13 -12.78
C TYR A 237 -1.25 -16.30 -14.12
N GLN A 238 -1.74 -17.27 -14.89
CA GLN A 238 -1.42 -17.46 -16.29
C GLN A 238 -2.75 -17.40 -17.07
N PRO A 239 -2.74 -17.12 -18.39
CA PRO A 239 -3.96 -16.86 -19.17
C PRO A 239 -5.09 -17.90 -19.05
N ALA A 240 -4.78 -19.13 -18.62
CA ALA A 240 -5.76 -20.21 -18.46
C ALA A 240 -6.11 -20.55 -16.99
N ALA A 241 -5.32 -20.13 -16.01
CA ALA A 241 -5.49 -20.54 -14.63
C ALA A 241 -4.79 -19.61 -13.63
N ILE A 242 -5.44 -19.44 -12.47
CA ILE A 242 -4.75 -19.01 -11.25
C ILE A 242 -4.38 -20.25 -10.45
N THR A 243 -3.13 -20.33 -9.99
CA THR A 243 -2.65 -21.41 -9.14
C THR A 243 -2.16 -20.85 -7.81
N TYR A 244 -2.29 -21.66 -6.75
CA TYR A 244 -1.79 -21.34 -5.42
C TYR A 244 -0.80 -22.42 -4.98
N LYS A 245 0.33 -22.02 -4.40
CA LYS A 245 1.36 -22.93 -3.90
C LYS A 245 1.85 -22.45 -2.54
N PHE A 246 2.08 -23.38 -1.62
CA PHE A 246 2.87 -23.09 -0.42
C PHE A 246 4.33 -22.94 -0.81
N ILE A 247 4.92 -21.80 -0.44
CA ILE A 247 6.35 -21.51 -0.65
C ILE A 247 7.17 -22.30 0.36
N ASN A 248 6.79 -22.24 1.64
CA ASN A 248 7.32 -23.14 2.67
C ASN A 248 6.31 -24.28 2.93
N LYS A 249 6.65 -25.49 2.51
CA LYS A 249 5.79 -26.68 2.67
C LYS A 249 5.84 -27.30 4.07
N ASP A 250 6.88 -26.97 4.84
CA ASP A 250 7.06 -27.46 6.22
C ASP A 250 6.32 -26.56 7.22
N ALA A 251 5.87 -25.38 6.78
CA ALA A 251 5.05 -24.47 7.55
C ALA A 251 3.57 -24.87 7.49
N ASN A 252 2.90 -24.79 8.64
CA ASN A 252 1.48 -25.06 8.75
C ASN A 252 0.84 -24.16 9.82
N TYR A 253 -0.24 -23.49 9.42
CA TYR A 253 -1.04 -22.66 10.31
C TYR A 253 -2.53 -22.86 10.02
N PRO A 254 -3.35 -23.18 11.04
CA PRO A 254 -4.79 -23.31 10.87
C PRO A 254 -5.42 -21.93 10.73
N THR A 255 -5.89 -21.58 9.53
CA THR A 255 -6.64 -20.34 9.28
C THR A 255 -8.08 -20.62 8.87
N ARG A 256 -9.00 -19.71 9.22
CA ARG A 256 -10.39 -19.70 8.72
C ARG A 256 -10.57 -18.80 7.50
N SER A 257 -9.53 -18.07 7.12
CA SER A 257 -9.54 -17.23 5.93
C SER A 257 -9.64 -18.08 4.67
N TRP A 258 -10.37 -17.61 3.68
CA TRP A 258 -10.57 -18.23 2.37
C TRP A 258 -10.58 -17.15 1.29
N VAL A 259 -10.49 -17.52 0.01
CA VAL A 259 -10.59 -16.55 -1.09
C VAL A 259 -12.06 -16.36 -1.47
N GLU A 260 -12.65 -15.21 -1.16
CA GLU A 260 -14.06 -14.92 -1.49
C GLU A 260 -14.26 -14.33 -2.89
N ARG A 261 -13.23 -13.69 -3.44
CA ARG A 261 -13.33 -12.95 -4.69
C ARG A 261 -11.97 -12.84 -5.38
N ILE A 262 -12.00 -12.85 -6.70
CA ILE A 262 -10.88 -12.48 -7.57
C ILE A 262 -11.38 -11.35 -8.46
N VAL A 263 -10.60 -10.26 -8.54
CA VAL A 263 -10.86 -9.08 -9.37
C VAL A 263 -9.78 -8.99 -10.43
#